data_AF-A0A397BGX7-F1
#
_entry.id   AF-A0A397BGX7-F1
#
_cell.length_a   1.000
_cell.length_b   1.000
_cell.length_c   1.000
_cell.angle_alpha   90.00
_cell.angle_beta   90.00
_cell.angle_gamma   90.00
#
_symmetry.space_group_name_H-M   'P 1'
#
loop_
_entity.id
_entity.type
_entity.pdbx_description
1 polymer ?
#
loop_
_entity_poly.entity_id
_entity_poly.type
_entity_poly.pdbx_seq_one_letter_code
_entity_poly.pdbx_strand_id
1 'polypeptide(L)'
;LIHCHNKNTAVVRDTPFWNECHSRRNVVLLGDSVGDVNMTQGLDGKEVLRIGFLNAHIEERMAEYLTLYDVVIVNDGTLHFAHLVVDLISRQSDDVAAP
;
A
#
# COMPACT_ATOMS: atom_id res chain seq x y z
N LEU A 1 -10.65 17.46 -1.20
CA LEU A 1 -10.64 16.97 0.19
C LEU A 1 -10.46 15.45 0.15
N ILE A 2 -9.38 14.91 0.73
CA ILE A 2 -9.16 13.45 0.83
C ILE A 2 -9.69 12.99 2.18
N HIS A 3 -10.54 11.96 2.21
CA HIS A 3 -11.17 11.40 3.41
C HIS A 3 -11.10 9.87 3.35
N CYS A 4 -11.19 9.14 4.47
CA CYS A 4 -11.06 7.66 4.48
C CYS A 4 -12.01 6.91 3.52
N HIS A 5 -13.13 7.53 3.12
CA HIS A 5 -14.08 6.98 2.14
C HIS A 5 -13.88 7.50 0.70
N ASN A 6 -12.89 8.36 0.48
CA ASN A 6 -12.56 8.98 -0.80
C ASN A 6 -11.03 9.18 -0.90
N LYS A 7 -10.27 8.09 -0.70
CA LYS A 7 -8.80 8.03 -0.88
C LYS A 7 -8.41 7.23 -2.13
N ASN A 8 -9.25 7.17 -3.16
CA ASN A 8 -8.95 6.38 -4.36
C ASN A 8 -8.30 7.23 -5.47
N THR A 9 -7.99 6.58 -6.59
CA THR A 9 -7.34 7.23 -7.74
C THR A 9 -8.13 8.39 -8.34
N ALA A 10 -9.45 8.42 -8.18
CA ALA A 10 -10.28 9.49 -8.73
C ALA A 10 -9.90 10.87 -8.15
N VAL A 11 -9.37 10.92 -6.92
CA VAL A 11 -8.98 12.17 -6.27
C VAL A 11 -7.61 12.68 -6.74
N VAL A 12 -6.75 11.79 -7.25
CA VAL A 12 -5.40 12.14 -7.71
C VAL A 12 -5.29 12.26 -9.22
N ARG A 13 -6.23 11.71 -9.99
CA ARG A 13 -6.17 11.61 -11.46
C ARG A 13 -5.94 12.94 -12.18
N ASP A 14 -6.56 14.02 -11.69
CA ASP A 14 -6.45 15.36 -12.29
C ASP A 14 -5.35 16.23 -11.63
N THR A 15 -4.45 15.61 -10.87
CA THR A 15 -3.36 16.31 -10.18
C THR A 15 -2.02 16.07 -10.86
N PRO A 16 -1.05 16.99 -10.75
CA PRO A 16 0.30 16.80 -11.30
C PRO A 16 0.98 15.51 -10.81
N PHE A 17 0.67 15.09 -9.58
CA PHE A 17 1.17 13.84 -8.99
C PHE A 17 0.84 12.59 -9.81
N TRP A 18 -0.31 12.56 -10.49
CA TRP A 18 -0.69 11.44 -11.33
C TRP A 18 0.28 11.26 -12.50
N ASN A 19 0.73 12.35 -13.13
CA ASN A 19 1.66 12.29 -14.25
C ASN A 19 3.00 11.64 -13.86
N GLU A 20 3.43 11.80 -12.61
CA GLU A 20 4.66 11.22 -12.09
C GLU A 20 4.52 9.75 -11.68
N CYS A 21 3.32 9.34 -11.25
CA CYS A 21 3.08 8.04 -10.64
C CYS A 21 2.34 7.05 -11.56
N HIS A 22 1.65 7.53 -12.59
CA HIS A 22 0.79 6.68 -13.41
C HIS A 22 1.57 5.62 -14.20
N SER A 23 2.81 5.91 -14.58
CA SER A 23 3.70 4.96 -15.27
C SER A 23 4.24 3.84 -14.38
N ARG A 24 4.20 3.99 -13.04
CA ARG A 24 4.74 2.99 -12.10
C ARG A 24 3.81 1.78 -12.03
N ARG A 25 4.32 0.58 -12.31
CA ARG A 25 3.50 -0.66 -12.29
C ARG A 25 3.29 -1.24 -10.90
N ASN A 26 4.24 -1.02 -9.99
CA ASN A 26 4.23 -1.63 -8.67
C ASN A 26 3.77 -0.61 -7.63
N VAL A 27 2.93 -1.06 -6.70
CA VAL A 27 2.33 -0.24 -5.64
C VAL A 27 2.47 -0.97 -4.32
N VAL A 28 2.96 -0.27 -3.31
CA VAL A 28 2.90 -0.73 -1.92
C VAL A 28 1.86 0.11 -1.21
N LEU A 29 0.80 -0.55 -0.75
CA LEU A 29 -0.24 0.06 0.06
C LEU A 29 0.04 -0.21 1.53
N LEU A 30 0.07 0.86 2.32
CA LEU A 30 0.11 0.80 3.78
C LEU A 30 -1.22 1.36 4.30
N GLY A 31 -1.96 0.58 5.09
CA GLY A 31 -3.26 0.99 5.63
C GLY A 31 -3.50 0.43 7.03
N ASP A 32 -4.31 1.12 7.83
CA ASP A 32 -4.65 0.73 9.21
C ASP A 32 -6.16 0.46 9.37
N SER A 33 -6.92 0.58 8.28
CA SER A 33 -8.35 0.35 8.26
C SER A 33 -8.78 -0.46 7.05
N VAL A 34 -9.96 -1.06 7.12
CA VAL A 34 -10.60 -1.73 5.97
C VAL A 34 -10.83 -0.75 4.81
N GLY A 35 -11.14 0.52 5.12
CA GLY A 35 -11.40 1.55 4.12
C GLY A 35 -10.17 1.88 3.25
N ASP A 36 -8.96 1.70 3.79
CA ASP A 36 -7.73 2.03 3.08
C ASP A 36 -7.44 1.09 1.92
N VAL A 37 -7.98 -0.13 1.93
CA VAL A 37 -7.87 -1.07 0.79
C VAL A 37 -8.44 -0.45 -0.48
N ASN A 38 -9.44 0.44 -0.35
CA ASN A 38 -10.04 1.14 -1.49
C ASN A 38 -9.11 2.17 -2.13
N MET A 39 -7.96 2.49 -1.53
CA MET A 39 -6.98 3.38 -2.15
C MET A 39 -6.45 2.84 -3.47
N THR A 40 -6.53 1.53 -3.68
CA THR A 40 -6.10 0.90 -4.94
C THR A 40 -7.18 0.88 -6.02
N GLN A 41 -8.41 1.33 -5.73
CA GLN A 41 -9.47 1.37 -6.72
C GLN A 41 -9.10 2.33 -7.86
N GLY A 42 -9.15 1.83 -9.09
CA GLY A 42 -8.76 2.53 -10.31
C GLY A 42 -7.26 2.51 -10.64
N LEU A 43 -6.47 1.70 -9.91
CA LEU A 43 -5.10 1.32 -10.28
C LEU A 43 -5.10 0.07 -11.16
N ASP A 44 -5.94 0.03 -12.20
CA ASP A 44 -6.10 -1.14 -13.05
C ASP A 44 -4.77 -1.54 -13.72
N GLY A 45 -4.44 -2.84 -13.66
CA GLY A 45 -3.21 -3.39 -14.24
C GLY A 45 -1.92 -3.13 -13.44
N LYS A 46 -2.01 -2.62 -12.21
CA LYS A 46 -0.88 -2.49 -11.29
C LYS A 46 -0.76 -3.68 -10.35
N GLU A 47 0.47 -4.06 -10.04
CA GLU A 47 0.78 -5.04 -9.00
C GLU A 47 0.77 -4.34 -7.65
N VAL A 48 -0.02 -4.83 -6.71
CA VAL A 48 -0.24 -4.20 -5.40
C VAL A 48 0.14 -5.15 -4.28
N LEU A 49 1.06 -4.74 -3.42
CA LEU A 49 1.31 -5.36 -2.12
C LEU A 49 0.60 -4.55 -1.03
N ARG A 50 -0.31 -5.17 -0.29
CA ARG A 50 -1.09 -4.55 0.78
C ARG A 50 -0.57 -4.96 2.14
N ILE A 51 -0.15 -3.98 2.93
CA ILE A 51 0.33 -4.16 4.31
C ILE A 51 -0.64 -3.44 5.25
N GLY A 52 -1.29 -4.21 6.12
CA GLY A 52 -2.31 -3.76 7.05
C GLY A 52 -1.77 -3.67 8.48
N PHE A 53 -2.04 -2.56 9.18
CA PHE A 53 -1.71 -2.38 10.59
C PHE A 53 -2.97 -2.57 11.44
N LEU A 54 -3.04 -3.67 12.18
CA LEU A 54 -4.18 -4.04 13.02
C LEU A 54 -3.85 -3.82 14.51
N ASN A 55 -4.19 -2.64 15.00
CA ASN A 55 -3.84 -2.21 16.37
C ASN A 55 -5.01 -2.25 17.36
N ALA A 56 -6.25 -2.45 16.89
CA ALA A 56 -7.44 -2.47 17.73
C ALA A 56 -8.39 -3.60 17.33
N HIS A 57 -9.09 -4.19 18.31
CA HIS A 57 -10.03 -5.31 18.11
C HIS A 57 -9.41 -6.47 17.31
N ILE A 58 -8.17 -6.85 17.65
CA ILE A 58 -7.35 -7.75 16.85
C ILE A 58 -8.08 -9.08 16.61
N GLU A 59 -8.61 -9.71 17.66
CA GLU A 59 -9.31 -11.00 17.54
C GLU A 59 -10.55 -10.90 16.65
N GLU A 60 -11.33 -9.83 16.78
CA GLU A 60 -12.57 -9.61 16.03
C GLU A 60 -12.31 -9.31 14.55
N ARG A 61 -11.22 -8.59 14.25
CA ARG A 61 -10.93 -8.06 12.91
C ARG A 61 -9.87 -8.84 12.15
N MET A 62 -9.16 -9.77 12.79
CA MET A 62 -8.08 -10.54 12.16
C MET A 62 -8.54 -11.24 10.89
N ALA A 63 -9.68 -11.93 10.94
CA ALA A 63 -10.20 -12.68 9.79
C ALA A 63 -10.46 -11.77 8.59
N GLU A 64 -11.04 -10.58 8.83
CA GLU A 64 -11.27 -9.58 7.78
C GLU A 64 -9.94 -9.05 7.22
N TYR A 65 -8.99 -8.70 8.08
CA TYR A 65 -7.69 -8.17 7.65
C TYR A 65 -6.89 -9.17 6.82
N LEU A 66 -6.89 -10.46 7.19
CA LEU A 66 -6.23 -11.51 6.43
C LEU A 66 -6.86 -11.77 5.06
N THR A 67 -8.12 -11.38 4.84
CA THR A 67 -8.75 -11.46 3.51
C THR A 67 -8.46 -10.25 2.63
N LEU A 68 -8.15 -9.10 3.25
CA LEU A 68 -8.00 -7.82 2.57
C LEU A 68 -6.55 -7.42 2.33
N TYR A 69 -5.66 -7.82 3.22
CA TYR A 69 -4.24 -7.47 3.22
C TYR A 69 -3.38 -8.71 3.00
N ASP A 70 -2.29 -8.55 2.26
CA ASP A 70 -1.31 -9.62 2.01
C ASP A 70 -0.45 -9.86 3.25
N VAL A 71 -0.19 -8.80 4.02
CA VAL A 71 0.57 -8.82 5.28
C VAL A 71 -0.19 -8.06 6.34
N VAL A 72 -0.36 -8.65 7.53
CA VAL A 72 -1.00 -8.00 8.68
C VAL A 72 0.01 -7.87 9.81
N ILE A 73 0.25 -6.63 10.24
CA ILE A 73 1.11 -6.28 11.37
C ILE A 73 0.20 -5.95 12.55
N VAL A 74 0.35 -6.68 13.65
CA VAL A 74 -0.47 -6.51 14.87
C VAL A 74 0.31 -5.84 16.00
N ASN A 75 -0.40 -5.39 17.03
CA ASN A 75 0.16 -4.88 18.29
C ASN A 75 1.07 -3.66 18.14
N ASP A 76 0.66 -2.67 17.34
CA ASP A 76 1.42 -1.45 17.09
C ASP A 76 2.84 -1.73 16.56
N GLY A 77 2.91 -2.71 15.65
CA GLY A 77 4.16 -3.11 15.03
C GLY A 77 4.77 -2.01 14.16
N THR A 78 6.09 -2.01 14.09
CA THR A 78 6.86 -0.98 13.39
C THR A 78 6.69 -1.01 11.86
N LEU A 79 7.06 0.10 11.20
CA LEU A 79 7.21 0.17 9.73
C LEU A 79 8.41 -0.63 9.18
N HIS A 80 9.13 -1.39 10.02
CA HIS A 80 10.37 -2.07 9.63
C HIS A 80 10.16 -3.03 8.46
N PHE A 81 9.07 -3.79 8.46
CA PHE A 81 8.76 -4.69 7.33
C PHE A 81 8.58 -3.93 6.01
N ALA A 82 7.78 -2.86 6.02
CA ALA A 82 7.59 -2.02 4.83
C ALA A 82 8.90 -1.40 4.35
N HIS A 83 9.75 -0.96 5.28
CA HIS A 83 11.08 -0.43 4.96
C HIS A 83 11.98 -1.48 4.31
N LEU A 84 12.04 -2.70 4.86
CA LEU A 84 12.81 -3.81 4.29
C LEU A 84 12.36 -4.15 2.87
N VAL A 85 11.06 -4.16 2.60
CA VAL A 85 10.53 -4.41 1.26
C VAL A 85 11.01 -3.34 0.28
N VAL A 86 10.91 -2.06 0.64
CA VAL A 86 11.35 -0.96 -0.23
C VAL A 86 12.86 -0.97 -0.45
N ASP A 87 13.64 -1.23 0.60
CA ASP A 87 15.10 -1.32 0.55
C ASP A 87 15.54 -2.49 -0.35
N LEU A 88 14.91 -3.66 -0.23
CA LEU A 88 15.19 -4.82 -1.08
C LEU A 88 14.92 -4.51 -2.57
N ILE A 89 13.79 -3.86 -2.88
CA ILE A 89 13.44 -3.47 -4.24
C ILE A 89 14.45 -2.45 -4.79
N SER A 90 14.86 -1.48 -3.96
CA SER A 90 15.77 -0.41 -4.36
C SER A 90 17.18 -0.93 -4.64
N ARG A 91 17.65 -1.90 -3.86
CA ARG A 91 18.96 -2.54 -4.08
C ARG A 91 19.01 -3.36 -5.36
N GLN A 92 17.90 -4.02 -5.73
CA GLN A 92 17.82 -4.76 -7.00
C GLN A 92 17.85 -3.82 -8.23
N SER A 93 17.38 -2.58 -8.10
CA SER A 93 17.49 -1.60 -9.19
C SER A 93 18.92 -1.08 -9.40
N ASP A 94 19.74 -1.05 -8.35
CA ASP A 94 21.14 -0.59 -8.46
C ASP A 94 22.04 -1.62 -9.15
N ASP A 95 21.78 -2.92 -8.97
CA ASP A 95 22.55 -4.00 -9.62
C ASP A 95 22.31 -4.12 -11.13
N VAL A 96 21.17 -3.61 -11.64
CA VAL A 96 20.86 -3.62 -13.09
C VAL A 96 21.43 -2.37 -13.80
N ALA A 97 21.90 -1.38 -13.03
CA ALA A 97 22.47 -0.13 -13.54
C ALA A 97 24.02 -0.11 -13.57
N ALA A 98 24.67 -1.25 -13.32
CA ALA A 98 26.10 -1.39 -13.57
C ALA A 98 26.38 -1.62 -15.09
N PRO A 99 27.36 -0.92 -15.68
CA PRO A 99 27.60 -0.86 -17.13
C PRO A 99 28.08 -2.17 -17.76
#